data_AF-A0A7J7SV89-F1
#
_entry.id   AF-A0A7J7SV89-F1
#
_cell.length_a   1.000
_cell.length_b   1.000
_cell.length_c   1.000
_cell.angle_alpha   90.00
_cell.angle_beta   90.00
_cell.angle_gamma   90.00
#
_symmetry.space_group_name_H-M   'P 1'
#
loop_
_entity.id
_entity.type
_entity.pdbx_description
1 polymer ?
#
loop_
_entity_poly.entity_id
_entity_poly.type
_entity_poly.pdbx_seq_one_letter_code
_entity_poly.pdbx_strand_id
1 'polypeptide(L)'
;MSLTQKLREVMKAIGSVHGFDRVLEKVTLVSAAPGKVICELKVEEEHTNKMGTLHGGLTATLVDSISTMALLCTERGAPGVSVDMNITVHVVTQQCSSHQDLNSRAHGENAN
;
A
#
# COMPACT_ATOMS: atom_id res chain seq x y z
N MET A 1 12.62 17.58 -7.47
CA MET A 1 12.46 16.15 -7.13
C MET A 1 11.21 15.63 -7.82
N SER A 2 11.31 14.48 -8.49
CA SER A 2 10.16 13.82 -9.13
C SER A 2 9.14 13.31 -8.09
N LEU A 3 7.88 13.14 -8.50
CA LEU A 3 6.82 12.56 -7.65
C LEU A 3 7.25 11.22 -7.04
N THR A 4 7.83 10.35 -7.85
CA THR A 4 8.35 9.03 -7.46
C THR A 4 9.42 9.13 -6.38
N GLN A 5 10.33 10.10 -6.46
CA GLN A 5 11.36 10.30 -5.43
C GLN A 5 10.76 10.72 -4.09
N LYS A 6 9.82 11.68 -4.10
CA LYS A 6 9.13 12.10 -2.88
C LYS A 6 8.37 10.93 -2.24
N LEU A 7 7.66 10.15 -3.04
CA LEU A 7 6.89 9.02 -2.52
C LEU A 7 7.81 7.92 -1.96
N ARG A 8 8.97 7.69 -2.60
CA ARG A 8 9.97 6.74 -2.09
C ARG A 8 10.54 7.18 -0.73
N GLU A 9 10.73 8.48 -0.50
CA GLU A 9 11.11 9.02 0.81
C GLU A 9 10.00 8.83 1.86
N VAL A 10 8.74 9.08 1.49
CA VAL A 10 7.58 8.84 2.36
C VAL A 10 7.49 7.36 2.76
N MET A 11 7.62 6.44 1.81
CA MET A 11 7.60 5.00 2.09
C MET A 11 8.75 4.57 3.00
N LYS A 12 9.96 5.11 2.79
CA LYS A 12 11.10 4.85 3.66
C LYS A 12 10.83 5.35 5.09
N ALA A 13 10.23 6.54 5.23
CA ALA A 13 9.87 7.08 6.54
C ALA A 13 8.86 6.18 7.25
N ILE A 14 7.77 5.78 6.56
CA ILE A 14 6.72 4.87 7.07
C ILE A 14 7.31 3.55 7.56
N GLY A 15 8.16 2.91 6.75
CA GLY A 15 8.81 1.65 7.13
C GLY A 15 9.73 1.76 8.36
N SER A 16 10.27 2.95 8.64
CA SER A 16 11.15 3.22 9.79
C SER A 16 10.41 3.66 11.06
N VAL A 17 9.08 3.79 11.03
CA VAL A 17 8.30 4.25 12.18
C VAL A 17 8.31 3.22 13.31
N HIS A 18 8.55 3.68 14.54
CA HIS A 18 8.32 2.89 15.75
C HIS A 18 6.80 2.80 16.03
N GLY A 19 6.08 2.02 15.24
CA GLY A 19 4.61 1.91 15.28
C GLY A 19 4.10 0.74 14.46
N PHE A 20 2.81 0.75 14.14
CA PHE A 20 2.17 -0.30 13.33
C PHE A 20 2.70 -0.30 11.89
N ASP A 21 2.93 0.89 11.33
CA ASP A 21 3.34 1.10 9.93
C ASP A 21 4.63 0.38 9.51
N ARG A 22 5.46 -0.04 10.47
CA ARG A 22 6.65 -0.87 10.20
C ARG A 22 6.33 -2.18 9.47
N VAL A 23 5.08 -2.68 9.54
CA VAL A 23 4.67 -3.86 8.77
C VAL A 23 4.74 -3.65 7.26
N LEU A 24 4.97 -2.41 6.80
CA LEU A 24 5.14 -2.03 5.41
C LEU A 24 6.61 -1.84 4.99
N GLU A 25 7.58 -2.14 5.88
CA GLU A 25 9.01 -1.92 5.63
C GLU A 25 9.51 -2.54 4.32
N LYS A 26 9.01 -3.73 3.96
CA LYS A 26 9.41 -4.47 2.75
C LYS A 26 8.60 -4.14 1.51
N VAL A 27 7.68 -3.17 1.57
CA VAL A 27 6.94 -2.70 0.39
C VAL A 27 7.84 -1.77 -0.43
N THR A 28 7.90 -2.01 -1.74
CA THR A 28 8.76 -1.26 -2.65
C THR A 28 7.93 -0.51 -3.69
N LEU A 29 8.31 0.74 -3.98
CA LEU A 29 7.65 1.54 -5.01
C LEU A 29 8.13 1.14 -6.40
N VAL A 30 7.19 0.77 -7.27
CA VAL A 30 7.44 0.46 -8.69
C VAL A 30 7.24 1.71 -9.54
N SER A 31 6.07 2.35 -9.43
CA SER A 31 5.75 3.57 -10.17
C SER A 31 4.72 4.43 -9.46
N ALA A 32 4.74 5.72 -9.76
CA ALA A 32 3.80 6.70 -9.25
C ALA A 32 3.39 7.65 -10.38
N ALA A 33 2.10 7.93 -10.46
CA ALA A 33 1.48 8.89 -11.37
C ALA A 33 0.37 9.64 -10.62
N PRO A 34 -0.16 10.76 -11.15
CA PRO A 34 -1.24 11.46 -10.49
C PRO A 34 -2.43 10.56 -10.16
N GLY A 35 -2.74 10.44 -8.86
CA GLY A 35 -3.80 9.56 -8.36
C GLY A 35 -3.59 8.06 -8.57
N LYS A 36 -2.39 7.58 -8.92
CA LYS A 36 -2.10 6.15 -9.10
C LYS A 36 -0.73 5.76 -8.57
N VAL A 37 -0.68 4.71 -7.76
CA VAL A 37 0.57 4.16 -7.20
C VAL A 37 0.61 2.66 -7.44
N ILE A 38 1.77 2.16 -7.88
CA ILE A 38 2.06 0.73 -7.98
C ILE A 38 3.23 0.40 -7.07
N CYS A 39 3.00 -0.53 -6.15
CA CYS A 39 4.00 -1.07 -5.26
C CYS A 39 4.10 -2.59 -5.41
N GLU A 40 5.22 -3.15 -4.96
CA GLU A 40 5.48 -4.57 -4.92
C GLU A 40 5.86 -5.01 -3.50
N LEU A 41 5.37 -6.18 -3.10
CA LEU A 41 5.75 -6.85 -1.86
C LEU A 41 6.16 -8.31 -2.16
N LYS A 42 7.35 -8.69 -1.72
CA LYS A 42 7.72 -10.10 -1.61
C LYS A 42 7.13 -10.67 -0.33
N VAL A 43 6.27 -11.69 -0.45
CA VAL A 43 5.68 -12.34 0.73
C VAL A 43 6.76 -13.15 1.43
N GLU A 44 6.96 -12.89 2.71
CA GLU A 44 7.94 -13.54 3.59
C GLU A 44 7.21 -14.00 4.86
N GLU A 45 7.86 -14.81 5.70
CA GLU A 45 7.22 -15.47 6.84
C GLU A 45 6.50 -14.47 7.77
N GLU A 46 7.10 -13.31 8.02
CA GLU A 46 6.50 -12.24 8.84
C GLU A 46 5.21 -11.63 8.25
N HIS A 47 4.99 -11.80 6.95
CA HIS A 47 3.79 -11.34 6.25
C HIS A 47 2.67 -12.39 6.26
N THR A 48 2.94 -13.60 6.74
CA THR A 48 2.00 -14.73 6.63
C THR A 48 1.08 -14.89 7.83
N ASN A 49 -0.06 -15.54 7.60
CA ASN A 49 -0.90 -16.11 8.64
C ASN A 49 -0.44 -17.54 9.00
N LYS A 50 -1.12 -18.18 9.96
CA LYS A 50 -0.82 -19.56 10.41
C LYS A 50 -0.84 -20.61 9.29
N MET A 51 -1.49 -20.33 8.17
CA MET A 51 -1.56 -21.22 7.01
C MET A 51 -0.44 -20.96 5.98
N GLY A 52 0.50 -20.05 6.28
CA GLY A 52 1.62 -19.72 5.38
C GLY A 52 1.23 -18.89 4.16
N THR A 53 0.05 -18.25 4.18
CA THR A 53 -0.43 -17.35 3.12
C THR A 53 -0.43 -15.92 3.62
N LEU A 54 -0.50 -14.92 2.73
CA LEU A 54 -0.53 -13.51 3.11
C LEU A 54 -1.61 -13.24 4.18
N HIS A 55 -1.23 -12.58 5.27
CA HIS A 55 -2.15 -12.26 6.35
C HIS A 55 -3.24 -11.30 5.85
N GLY A 56 -4.51 -11.63 6.07
CA GLY A 56 -5.64 -10.80 5.63
C GLY A 56 -5.58 -9.39 6.23
N GLY A 57 -5.16 -9.28 7.50
CA GLY A 57 -4.91 -7.98 8.14
C GLY A 57 -3.78 -7.18 7.49
N LEU A 58 -2.70 -7.83 7.02
CA LEU A 58 -1.65 -7.12 6.27
C LEU A 58 -2.16 -6.69 4.90
N THR A 59 -2.98 -7.51 4.25
CA THR A 59 -3.66 -7.14 2.99
C THR A 59 -4.49 -5.86 3.19
N ALA A 60 -5.22 -5.76 4.31
CA ALA A 60 -5.96 -4.55 4.65
C ALA A 60 -5.06 -3.33 4.86
N THR A 61 -3.97 -3.48 5.59
CA THR A 61 -2.99 -2.39 5.78
C THR A 61 -2.38 -1.94 4.45
N LEU A 62 -2.08 -2.88 3.54
CA LEU A 62 -1.54 -2.55 2.22
C LEU A 62 -2.54 -1.73 1.41
N VAL A 63 -3.82 -2.12 1.40
CA VAL A 63 -4.89 -1.36 0.73
C VAL A 63 -5.02 0.05 1.32
N ASP A 64 -5.06 0.17 2.65
CA ASP A 64 -5.18 1.44 3.37
C ASP A 64 -4.02 2.40 3.04
N SER A 65 -2.79 1.93 3.20
CA SER A 65 -1.62 2.78 3.07
C SER A 65 -1.31 3.13 1.61
N ILE A 66 -1.46 2.20 0.68
CA ILE A 66 -1.14 2.45 -0.73
C ILE A 66 -2.24 3.29 -1.41
N SER A 67 -3.49 3.19 -0.97
CA SER A 67 -4.54 4.12 -1.40
C SER A 67 -4.32 5.53 -0.86
N THR A 68 -3.91 5.66 0.41
CA THR A 68 -3.48 6.94 1.00
C THR A 68 -2.31 7.57 0.22
N MET A 69 -1.32 6.77 -0.18
CA MET A 69 -0.23 7.22 -1.04
C MET A 69 -0.71 7.71 -2.41
N ALA A 70 -1.71 7.07 -3.02
CA ALA A 70 -2.29 7.55 -4.27
C ALA A 70 -3.04 8.88 -4.08
N LEU A 71 -3.72 9.09 -2.94
CA LEU A 71 -4.34 10.38 -2.60
C LEU A 71 -3.29 11.50 -2.45
N LEU A 72 -2.14 11.22 -1.84
CA LEU A 72 -1.01 12.15 -1.78
C LEU A 72 -0.44 12.52 -3.15
N CYS A 73 -0.65 11.66 -4.16
CA CYS A 73 -0.26 11.91 -5.54
C CYS A 73 -1.31 12.69 -6.36
N THR A 74 -2.43 13.11 -5.76
CA THR A 74 -3.42 13.98 -6.42
C THR A 74 -3.06 15.46 -6.27
N GLU A 75 -3.75 16.35 -7.01
CA GLU A 75 -3.58 17.80 -6.85
C GLU A 75 -3.89 18.30 -5.43
N ARG A 76 -4.87 17.67 -4.77
CA ARG A 76 -5.22 17.97 -3.37
C ARG A 76 -4.09 17.62 -2.41
N GLY A 77 -3.30 16.58 -2.71
CA GLY A 77 -2.10 16.21 -1.96
C GLY A 77 -2.32 15.92 -0.47
N ALA A 78 -3.51 15.44 -0.09
CA ALA A 78 -3.90 15.23 1.31
C ALA A 78 -4.26 13.76 1.56
N PRO A 79 -3.80 13.15 2.65
CA PRO A 79 -4.01 11.72 2.93
C PRO A 79 -5.45 11.42 3.36
N GLY A 80 -6.12 12.35 4.04
CA GLY A 80 -7.44 12.12 4.63
C GLY A 80 -7.39 11.16 5.82
N VAL A 81 -8.57 10.68 6.22
CA VAL A 81 -8.75 9.61 7.21
C VAL A 81 -9.74 8.60 6.64
N SER A 82 -9.45 7.30 6.83
CA SER A 82 -10.29 6.22 6.33
C SER A 82 -11.64 6.22 7.08
N VAL A 83 -12.74 6.27 6.33
CA VAL A 83 -14.12 6.25 6.85
C VAL A 83 -14.75 4.87 6.68
N ASP A 84 -14.55 4.26 5.52
CA ASP A 84 -14.99 2.91 5.17
C ASP A 84 -13.90 2.19 4.39
N MET A 85 -13.79 0.87 4.58
CA MET A 85 -12.90 0.02 3.81
C MET A 85 -13.52 -1.36 3.64
N ASN A 86 -13.73 -1.74 2.39
CA ASN A 86 -14.16 -3.08 2.01
C ASN A 86 -13.04 -3.78 1.23
N ILE A 87 -12.79 -5.05 1.58
CA ILE A 87 -11.75 -5.85 0.96
C ILE A 87 -12.35 -7.21 0.60
N THR A 88 -12.22 -7.59 -0.66
CA THR A 88 -12.56 -8.94 -1.12
C THR A 88 -11.28 -9.70 -1.37
N VAL A 89 -11.02 -10.72 -0.56
CA VAL A 89 -9.86 -11.60 -0.73
C VAL A 89 -10.29 -12.80 -1.57
N HIS A 90 -9.81 -12.86 -2.80
CA HIS A 90 -9.91 -14.06 -3.60
C HIS A 90 -8.85 -15.04 -3.09
N VAL A 91 -9.28 -16.22 -2.63
CA VAL A 91 -8.33 -17.25 -2.15
C VAL A 91 -7.50 -17.72 -3.35
N VAL A 92 -6.25 -17.27 -3.39
CA VAL A 92 -5.20 -17.81 -4.25
C VAL A 92 -4.21 -18.51 -3.33
N THR A 93 -3.71 -19.69 -3.69
CA THR A 93 -2.67 -20.40 -2.93
C THR A 93 -1.34 -19.64 -3.05
N GLN A 94 -1.24 -18.49 -2.40
CA GLN A 94 -0.09 -17.61 -2.51
C GLN A 94 0.91 -17.97 -1.40
N GLN A 95 1.98 -18.65 -1.80
CA GLN A 95 3.02 -19.15 -0.91
C GLN A 95 4.04 -18.06 -0.56
N CYS A 96 4.77 -18.27 0.53
CA CYS A 96 6.01 -17.56 0.82
C CYS A 96 6.91 -17.52 -0.44
N SER A 97 7.55 -16.38 -0.67
CA SER A 97 8.38 -16.03 -1.84
C SER A 97 7.63 -15.60 -3.11
N SER A 98 6.30 -15.50 -3.08
CA SER A 98 5.53 -14.90 -4.18
C SER A 98 5.64 -13.36 -4.20
N HIS A 99 5.52 -12.77 -5.40
CA HIS A 99 5.38 -11.32 -5.57
C HIS A 99 3.92 -10.91 -5.64
N GLN A 100 3.62 -9.81 -4.97
CA GLN A 100 2.31 -9.17 -4.95
C GLN A 100 2.41 -7.78 -5.56
N ASP A 101 1.67 -7.56 -6.64
CA ASP A 101 1.50 -6.25 -7.25
C ASP A 101 0.33 -5.52 -6.58
N LEU A 102 0.61 -4.36 -6.01
CA LEU A 102 -0.36 -3.55 -5.28
C LEU A 102 -0.60 -2.27 -6.08
N ASN A 103 -1.78 -2.19 -6.70
CA ASN A 103 -2.17 -1.06 -7.56
C ASN A 103 -3.31 -0.29 -6.89
N SER A 104 -3.09 1.00 -6.61
CA SER A 104 -4.13 1.89 -6.09
C SER A 104 -4.44 3.00 -7.07
N ARG A 105 -5.72 3.40 -7.10
CA ARG A 105 -6.21 4.54 -7.87
C ARG A 105 -7.13 5.40 -7.02
N ALA A 106 -6.75 6.65 -6.81
CA ALA A 106 -7.60 7.66 -6.19
C ALA A 106 -8.74 8.04 -7.14
N HIS A 107 -9.97 8.03 -6.62
CA HIS A 107 -11.14 8.56 -7.30
C HIS A 107 -11.56 9.81 -6.53
N GLY A 108 -11.48 10.97 -7.17
CA GLY A 108 -12.02 12.21 -6.61
C GLY A 108 -13.50 12.32 -6.93
N GLU A 109 -14.33 12.68 -5.97
CA GLU A 109 -15.60 13.32 -6.27
C GLU A 109 -15.28 14.63 -7.00
N ASN A 110 -15.94 14.86 -8.14
CA ASN A 110 -16.04 16.20 -8.69
C ASN A 110 -16.74 17.05 -7.63
N ALA A 111 -15.98 17.78 -6.83
CA ALA A 111 -16.53 18.84 -6.00
C ALA A 111 -17.05 19.92 -6.95
N ASN A 112 -18.35 19.91 -7.18
CA ASN A 112 -19.09 21.03 -7.75
C ASN A 112 -19.32 22.08 -6.66
#